data_AF-A0A6N8W0L4-F1
#
_entry.id   AF-A0A6N8W0L4-F1
#
_cell.length_a   1.000
_cell.length_b   1.000
_cell.length_c   1.000
_cell.angle_alpha   90.00
_cell.angle_beta   90.00
_cell.angle_gamma   90.00
#
_symmetry.space_group_name_H-M   'P 1'
#
loop_
_entity.id
_entity.type
_entity.pdbx_description
1 polymer ?
#
loop_
_entity_poly.entity_id
_entity_poly.type
_entity_poly.pdbx_seq_one_letter_code
_entity_poly.pdbx_strand_id
1 'polypeptide(L)'
;MPEDTIEVSVRMADRGEVGYRMVSASISSREGSLAGAPVAFTIENGPGTLASAGGRERTVDSDEWGIAEVNWYPEQHARSSPEAEVVQTVTIKAVCESAADVSLNVASPLWKH
;
A
#
# COMPACT_ATOMS: atom_id res chain seq x y z
N MET A 1 -1.43 -8.25 -18.07
CA MET A 1 -1.48 -6.86 -17.57
C MET A 1 -0.33 -6.73 -16.59
N PRO A 2 0.49 -5.67 -16.65
CA PRO A 2 1.59 -5.48 -15.70
C PRO A 2 1.09 -5.36 -14.27
N GLU A 3 1.71 -6.12 -13.37
CA GLU A 3 1.34 -6.21 -11.96
C GLU A 3 2.53 -6.60 -11.09
N ASP A 4 2.47 -6.25 -9.82
CA ASP A 4 3.40 -6.72 -8.79
C ASP A 4 2.65 -6.94 -7.48
N THR A 5 3.22 -7.78 -6.60
CA THR A 5 2.66 -8.13 -5.29
C THR A 5 3.73 -8.06 -4.22
N ILE A 6 3.42 -7.46 -3.08
CA ILE A 6 4.33 -7.35 -1.94
C ILE A 6 3.65 -7.80 -0.64
N GLU A 7 4.44 -8.41 0.25
CA GLU A 7 4.03 -8.65 1.63
C GLU A 7 4.45 -7.48 2.52
N VAL A 8 3.50 -6.94 3.28
CA VAL A 8 3.72 -5.82 4.20
C VAL A 8 3.36 -6.28 5.62
N SER A 9 4.27 -6.07 6.56
CA SER A 9 4.08 -6.49 7.95
C SER A 9 4.23 -5.32 8.92
N VAL A 10 3.35 -5.23 9.90
CA VAL A 10 3.40 -4.26 11.00
C VAL A 10 3.23 -4.95 12.32
N ARG A 11 4.11 -4.64 13.27
CA ARG A 11 3.89 -4.96 14.68
C ARG A 11 3.11 -3.83 15.32
N MET A 12 1.90 -4.13 15.80
CA MET A 12 1.02 -3.14 16.45
C MET A 12 1.56 -2.63 17.81
N ALA A 13 2.59 -3.29 18.35
CA ALA A 13 3.13 -3.06 19.69
C ALA A 13 4.13 -1.88 19.80
N ASP A 14 4.43 -1.15 18.73
CA ASP A 14 5.23 0.07 18.83
C ASP A 14 4.39 1.14 19.53
N ARG A 15 4.63 1.28 20.83
CA ARG A 15 3.94 2.17 21.77
C ARG A 15 3.95 3.62 21.27
N GLY A 16 3.01 3.97 20.40
CA GLY A 16 2.70 5.34 20.02
C GLY A 16 2.86 5.72 18.56
N GLU A 17 3.30 4.84 17.65
CA GLU A 17 3.55 5.27 16.27
C GLU A 17 3.07 4.31 15.18
N VAL A 18 2.45 4.94 14.18
CA VAL A 18 2.03 4.44 12.86
C VAL A 18 0.62 3.83 12.79
N GLY A 19 -0.38 4.67 12.49
CA GLY A 19 -1.75 4.26 12.17
C GLY A 19 -1.93 3.65 10.76
N TYR A 20 -0.88 3.65 9.92
CA TYR A 20 -0.87 3.09 8.55
C TYR A 20 0.54 2.90 7.99
N ARG A 21 0.77 1.94 7.09
CA ARG A 21 1.99 1.87 6.26
C ARG A 21 1.72 2.42 4.86
N MET A 22 2.67 3.17 4.34
CA MET A 22 2.61 3.64 2.96
C MET A 22 3.18 2.58 2.02
N VAL A 23 2.46 2.31 0.95
CA VAL A 23 2.84 1.39 -0.12
C VAL A 23 2.88 2.19 -1.40
N SER A 24 4.00 2.09 -2.11
CA SER A 24 4.28 2.85 -3.32
C SER A 24 4.46 1.88 -4.49
N ALA A 25 3.80 2.16 -5.60
CA ALA A 25 4.02 1.49 -6.87
C ALA A 25 4.77 2.45 -7.82
N SER A 26 5.94 2.01 -8.28
CA SER A 26 6.66 2.64 -9.37
C SER A 26 6.26 1.97 -10.67
N ILE A 27 5.77 2.74 -11.64
CA ILE A 27 5.38 2.25 -12.96
C ILE A 27 6.29 2.83 -14.04
N SER A 28 6.61 2.03 -15.06
CA SER A 28 7.44 2.47 -16.18
C SER A 28 6.75 2.22 -17.52
N SER A 29 7.05 3.06 -18.52
CA SER A 29 6.56 2.92 -19.89
C SER A 29 7.72 2.85 -20.86
N ARG A 30 7.49 2.17 -21.99
CA ARG A 30 8.43 2.14 -23.12
C ARG A 30 8.32 3.36 -24.04
N GLU A 31 7.19 4.08 -24.01
CA GLU A 31 6.82 5.05 -25.05
C GLU A 31 6.46 6.46 -24.55
N GLY A 32 6.62 6.76 -23.24
CA GLY A 32 6.39 8.13 -22.76
C GLY A 32 6.13 8.24 -21.26
N SER A 33 5.64 9.40 -20.84
CA SER A 33 5.25 9.65 -19.46
C SER A 33 3.98 8.86 -19.08
N LEU A 34 3.93 8.39 -17.84
CA LEU A 34 2.74 7.77 -17.23
C LEU A 34 2.12 8.66 -16.17
N ALA A 35 2.31 9.98 -16.22
CA ALA A 35 1.65 10.89 -15.29
C ALA A 35 0.12 10.79 -15.43
N GLY A 36 -0.59 10.62 -14.31
CA GLY A 36 -2.04 10.47 -14.29
C GLY A 36 -2.54 9.07 -14.70
N ALA A 37 -1.66 8.08 -14.84
CA ALA A 37 -2.08 6.72 -15.15
C ALA A 37 -2.72 6.07 -13.91
N PRO A 38 -3.90 5.43 -14.04
CA PRO A 38 -4.56 4.80 -12.91
C PRO A 38 -3.81 3.53 -12.50
N VAL A 39 -3.48 3.43 -11.23
CA VAL A 39 -2.89 2.24 -10.60
C VAL A 39 -3.89 1.69 -9.58
N ALA A 40 -4.35 0.47 -9.80
CA ALA A 40 -5.28 -0.23 -8.91
C ALA A 40 -4.51 -1.04 -7.88
N PHE A 41 -4.74 -0.76 -6.59
CA PHE A 41 -4.19 -1.50 -5.47
C PHE A 41 -5.28 -2.36 -4.81
N THR A 42 -4.96 -3.61 -4.49
CA THR A 42 -5.87 -4.58 -3.87
C THR A 42 -5.18 -5.33 -2.74
N ILE A 43 -5.86 -5.50 -1.60
CA ILE A 43 -5.45 -6.45 -0.58
C ILE A 43 -5.91 -7.86 -1.00
N GLU A 44 -4.98 -8.66 -1.49
CA GLU A 44 -5.26 -10.05 -1.88
C GLU A 44 -5.47 -10.93 -0.65
N ASN A 45 -4.67 -10.74 0.40
CA ASN A 45 -4.74 -11.54 1.61
C ASN A 45 -4.34 -10.73 2.86
N GLY A 46 -4.84 -11.13 4.02
CA GLY A 46 -4.54 -10.49 5.31
C GLY A 46 -5.53 -9.39 5.73
N PRO A 47 -5.35 -8.86 6.96
CA PRO A 47 -6.24 -7.91 7.60
C PRO A 47 -6.00 -6.45 7.14
N GLY A 48 -6.89 -5.55 7.55
CA GLY A 48 -6.77 -4.12 7.29
C GLY A 48 -7.40 -3.64 5.98
N THR A 49 -7.15 -2.37 5.64
CA THR A 49 -7.84 -1.63 4.56
C THR A 49 -6.90 -0.63 3.87
N LEU A 50 -7.16 -0.25 2.60
CA LEU A 50 -6.36 0.70 1.81
C LEU A 50 -6.93 2.13 1.78
N ALA A 51 -8.10 2.32 2.40
CA ALA A 51 -8.80 3.59 2.48
C ALA A 51 -9.27 3.82 3.91
N SER A 52 -9.29 5.09 4.35
CA SER A 52 -9.88 5.46 5.65
C SER A 52 -11.36 5.07 5.76
N ALA A 53 -12.04 4.88 4.63
CA ALA A 53 -13.42 4.39 4.54
C ALA A 53 -13.58 2.86 4.59
N GLY A 54 -12.50 2.10 4.80
CA GLY A 54 -12.57 0.66 5.06
C GLY A 54 -12.55 -0.26 3.83
N GLY A 55 -12.14 0.22 2.66
CA GLY A 55 -12.05 -0.57 1.43
C GLY A 55 -10.79 -1.44 1.34
N ARG A 56 -10.91 -2.62 0.72
CA ARG A 56 -9.76 -3.51 0.39
C ARG A 56 -9.13 -3.21 -0.97
N GLU A 57 -9.73 -2.29 -1.72
CA GLU A 57 -9.32 -1.88 -3.05
C GLU A 57 -9.25 -0.36 -3.12
N ARG A 58 -8.29 0.16 -3.87
CA ARG A 58 -8.16 1.59 -4.12
C ARG A 58 -7.41 1.83 -5.42
N THR A 59 -7.99 2.66 -6.28
CA THR A 59 -7.30 3.18 -7.46
C THR A 59 -6.80 4.59 -7.16
N VAL A 60 -5.54 4.85 -7.50
CA VAL A 60 -4.91 6.17 -7.41
C VAL A 60 -4.17 6.46 -8.71
N ASP A 61 -4.12 7.74 -9.08
CA ASP A 61 -3.37 8.16 -10.26
C ASP A 61 -1.89 8.33 -9.89
N SER A 62 -1.00 7.91 -10.79
CA SER A 62 0.44 8.15 -10.64
C SER A 62 0.80 9.63 -10.81
N ASP A 63 1.85 10.05 -10.13
CA ASP A 63 2.42 11.38 -10.23
C ASP A 63 3.28 11.58 -11.49
N GLU A 64 3.94 12.74 -11.59
CA GLU A 64 4.80 13.10 -12.74
C GLU A 64 6.00 12.16 -12.94
N TRP A 65 6.38 11.40 -11.91
CA TRP A 65 7.50 10.45 -11.92
C TRP A 65 7.05 9.02 -12.16
N GLY A 66 5.75 8.78 -12.35
CA GLY A 66 5.19 7.43 -12.47
C GLY A 66 5.11 6.72 -11.12
N ILE A 67 4.89 7.45 -10.03
CA ILE A 67 4.75 6.88 -8.69
C ILE A 67 3.30 7.03 -8.22
N ALA A 68 2.72 5.94 -7.75
CA ALA A 68 1.38 5.91 -7.17
C ALA A 68 1.45 5.38 -5.73
N GLU A 69 0.76 6.02 -4.78
CA GLU A 69 0.87 5.68 -3.36
C GLU A 69 -0.48 5.43 -2.69
N VAL A 70 -0.52 4.41 -1.83
CA VAL A 70 -1.67 4.11 -0.97
C VAL A 70 -1.21 3.86 0.47
N ASN A 71 -2.12 4.14 1.41
CA ASN A 71 -1.90 3.82 2.82
C ASN A 71 -2.65 2.54 3.16
N TRP A 72 -1.94 1.53 3.64
CA TRP A 72 -2.52 0.37 4.31
C TRP A 72 -2.71 0.66 5.80
N TYR A 73 -3.94 0.59 6.26
CA TYR A 73 -4.34 0.72 7.66
C TYR A 73 -4.53 -0.69 8.23
N PRO A 74 -3.69 -1.14 9.18
CA PRO A 74 -3.90 -2.40 9.89
C PRO A 74 -5.26 -2.43 10.60
N GLU A 75 -5.77 -3.63 10.87
CA GLU A 75 -7.01 -3.81 11.62
C GLU A 75 -6.83 -3.30 13.05
N GLN A 76 -7.76 -2.47 13.51
CA GLN A 76 -7.69 -1.88 14.84
C GLN A 76 -8.35 -2.80 15.87
N HIS A 77 -7.56 -3.24 16.84
CA HIS A 77 -8.05 -3.98 18.01
C HIS A 77 -8.01 -3.10 19.25
N ALA A 78 -8.91 -3.36 20.21
CA ALA A 78 -8.86 -2.71 21.50
C ALA A 78 -7.52 -3.00 22.19
N ARG A 79 -6.93 -2.02 22.88
CA ARG A 79 -5.62 -2.20 23.55
C ARG A 79 -5.60 -3.32 24.58
N SER A 80 -6.75 -3.67 25.15
CA SER A 80 -6.91 -4.77 26.10
C SER A 80 -7.00 -6.15 25.44
N SER A 81 -7.05 -6.20 24.10
CA SER A 81 -7.18 -7.43 23.33
C SER A 81 -5.81 -8.07 23.11
N PRO A 82 -5.63 -9.38 23.33
CA PRO A 82 -4.38 -10.09 22.98
C PRO A 82 -3.95 -9.90 21.52
N GLU A 83 -4.92 -9.69 20.62
CA GLU A 83 -4.74 -9.45 19.19
C GLU A 83 -4.03 -8.12 18.90
N ALA A 84 -4.03 -7.16 19.85
CA ALA A 84 -3.35 -5.89 19.69
C ALA A 84 -1.81 -6.00 19.73
N GLU A 85 -1.24 -7.14 20.15
CA GLU A 85 0.21 -7.36 20.17
C GLU A 85 0.70 -8.21 18.99
N VAL A 86 -0.22 -8.72 18.17
CA VAL A 86 0.07 -9.61 17.05
C VAL A 86 0.62 -8.81 15.87
N VAL A 87 1.64 -9.37 15.21
CA VAL A 87 2.13 -8.84 13.93
C VAL A 87 1.05 -9.11 12.87
N GLN A 88 0.57 -8.06 12.24
CA GLN A 88 -0.34 -8.17 11.11
C GLN A 88 0.48 -8.17 9.82
N THR A 89 0.23 -9.16 8.97
CA THR A 89 0.85 -9.31 7.65
C THR A 89 -0.23 -9.26 6.58
N VAL A 90 -0.01 -8.45 5.55
CA VAL A 90 -0.93 -8.27 4.43
C VAL A 90 -0.19 -8.50 3.11
N THR A 91 -0.90 -9.02 2.11
CA THR A 91 -0.41 -9.13 0.74
C THR A 91 -1.14 -8.11 -0.11
N ILE A 92 -0.41 -7.17 -0.70
CA ILE A 92 -0.95 -6.09 -1.53
C ILE A 92 -0.45 -6.25 -2.95
N LYS A 93 -1.38 -6.20 -3.89
CA LYS A 93 -1.14 -6.22 -5.33
C LYS A 93 -1.39 -4.85 -5.94
N ALA A 94 -0.59 -4.47 -6.93
CA ALA A 94 -0.81 -3.30 -7.76
C ALA A 94 -0.86 -3.70 -9.23
N VAL A 95 -1.76 -3.08 -9.98
CA VAL A 95 -1.95 -3.31 -11.42
C VAL A 95 -2.07 -1.98 -12.14
N CYS A 96 -1.37 -1.84 -13.27
CA CYS A 96 -1.49 -0.69 -14.15
C CYS A 96 -1.53 -1.17 -15.61
N GLU A 97 -2.68 -1.06 -16.27
CA GLU A 97 -2.86 -1.59 -17.63
C GLU A 97 -2.00 -0.87 -18.68
N SER A 98 -1.78 0.43 -18.49
CA SER A 98 -1.01 1.29 -19.40
C SER A 98 0.51 1.22 -19.18
N ALA A 99 0.97 0.56 -18.11
CA ALA A 99 2.39 0.43 -17.85
C ALA A 99 3.03 -0.62 -18.78
N ALA A 100 4.35 -0.64 -18.83
CA ALA A 100 5.13 -1.77 -19.32
C ALA A 100 5.59 -2.68 -18.17
N ASP A 101 5.79 -2.09 -16.99
CA ASP A 101 6.23 -2.76 -15.76
C ASP A 101 5.68 -2.02 -14.53
N VAL A 102 5.44 -2.77 -13.45
CA VAL A 102 4.99 -2.26 -12.14
C VAL A 102 5.91 -2.85 -11.09
N SER A 103 6.37 -2.04 -10.14
CA SER A 103 7.16 -2.50 -9.00
C SER A 103 6.65 -1.90 -7.70
N LEU A 104 6.32 -2.75 -6.73
CA LEU A 104 5.84 -2.38 -5.42
C LEU A 104 6.97 -2.26 -4.40
N ASN A 105 6.87 -1.24 -3.55
CA ASN A 105 7.79 -1.02 -2.44
C ASN A 105 7.02 -0.54 -1.22
N VAL A 106 7.45 -0.95 -0.02
CA VAL A 106 6.96 -0.33 1.22
C VAL A 106 7.74 0.96 1.44
N ALA A 107 7.07 2.09 1.27
CA ALA A 107 7.67 3.36 1.61
C ALA A 107 7.69 3.48 3.15
N SER A 108 8.89 3.64 3.72
CA SER A 108 8.99 4.06 5.12
C SER A 108 8.28 5.41 5.25
N PRO A 109 7.49 5.66 6.30
CA PRO A 109 6.93 6.99 6.50
C PRO A 109 8.10 7.97 6.55
N LEU A 110 8.18 8.85 5.56
CA LEU A 110 9.14 9.96 5.55
C LEU A 110 8.71 11.00 6.60
N TRP A 111 8.58 10.61 7.85
CA TRP A 111 8.48 11.54 8.98
C TRP A 111 9.75 11.39 9.80
N LYS A 112 10.79 12.11 9.39
CA LYS A 112 11.75 12.64 10.36
C LYS A 112 11.05 13.81 11.05
N HIS A 113 10.98 13.74 12.38
CA HIS A 113 10.63 14.85 13.28
C HIS A 113 11.27 16.18 12.86
#